data_AF-A0A350IUY3-F1
#
_entry.id   AF-A0A350IUY3-F1
#
_cell.length_a   1.000
_cell.length_b   1.000
_cell.length_c   1.000
_cell.angle_alpha   90.00
_cell.angle_beta   90.00
_cell.angle_gamma   90.00
#
_symmetry.space_group_name_H-M   'P 1'
#
loop_
_entity.id
_entity.type
_entity.pdbx_description
1 polymer ?
#
loop_
_entity_poly.entity_id
_entity_poly.type
_entity_poly.pdbx_seq_one_letter_code
_entity_poly.pdbx_strand_id
1 'polypeptide(L)' 'MARKYKPVELPLRRVPVDLVDERARCPVCDERDSGVIGRLGLRLVFRCERCRVRFYRPPTALRFG' A
#
# COMPACT_ATOMS: atom_id res chain seq x y z
N MET A 1 -20.30 2.00 28.52
CA MET A 1 -19.81 0.88 27.70
C MET A 1 -18.73 1.38 26.74
N ALA A 2 -17.46 1.14 27.03
CA ALA A 2 -16.38 1.45 26.09
C ALA A 2 -16.50 0.50 24.89
N ARG A 3 -16.70 1.04 23.68
CA ARG A 3 -16.64 0.24 22.45
C ARG A 3 -15.24 -0.35 22.34
N LYS A 4 -15.08 -1.64 22.68
CA LYS A 4 -13.84 -2.39 22.41
C LYS A 4 -13.60 -2.37 20.91
N TYR A 5 -12.66 -1.53 20.47
CA TYR A 5 -12.18 -1.54 19.10
C TYR A 5 -11.49 -2.87 18.85
N LYS A 6 -12.08 -3.74 18.02
CA LYS A 6 -11.35 -4.88 17.45
C LYS A 6 -10.47 -4.31 16.33
N PRO A 7 -9.14 -4.50 16.37
CA PRO A 7 -8.29 -4.13 15.24
C PRO A 7 -8.82 -4.83 14.00
N VAL A 8 -9.18 -4.06 12.97
CA VAL A 8 -9.54 -4.65 11.68
C VAL A 8 -8.25 -5.16 11.08
N GLU A 9 -8.05 -6.47 11.13
CA GLU A 9 -7.00 -7.13 10.35
C GLU A 9 -7.42 -7.02 8.89
N LEU A 10 -6.70 -6.25 8.08
CA LEU A 10 -6.88 -6.22 6.63
C LEU A 10 -6.09 -7.39 6.04
N PRO A 11 -6.72 -8.53 5.69
CA PRO A 11 -6.00 -9.66 5.14
C PRO A 11 -5.47 -9.29 3.76
N LEU A 12 -4.16 -9.07 3.67
CA LEU A 12 -3.50 -8.85 2.40
C LEU A 12 -3.49 -10.15 1.61
N ARG A 13 -3.93 -10.09 0.35
CA ARG A 13 -3.80 -11.22 -0.56
C ARG A 13 -2.41 -11.24 -1.16
N ARG A 14 -1.96 -12.42 -1.58
CA ARG A 14 -0.72 -12.60 -2.33
C ARG A 14 -0.73 -11.75 -3.60
N VAL A 15 0.45 -11.25 -3.93
CA VAL A 15 0.75 -10.45 -5.11
C VAL A 15 1.14 -11.41 -6.24
N PRO A 16 0.65 -11.22 -7.48
CA PRO A 16 1.16 -11.93 -8.65
C PRO A 16 2.68 -11.78 -8.75
N VAL A 17 3.40 -12.84 -9.17
CA VAL A 17 4.87 -12.86 -9.19
C VAL A 17 5.46 -11.65 -9.91
N ASP A 18 4.84 -11.24 -11.02
CA ASP A 18 5.29 -10.12 -11.86
C ASP A 18 5.16 -8.74 -11.18
N LEU A 19 4.40 -8.65 -10.08
CA LEU A 19 4.13 -7.42 -9.35
C LEU A 19 4.81 -7.39 -7.98
N VAL A 20 5.56 -8.44 -7.59
CA VAL A 20 6.26 -8.49 -6.30
C VAL A 20 7.39 -7.47 -6.24
N ASP A 21 8.06 -7.23 -7.36
CA ASP A 21 9.20 -6.31 -7.40
C ASP A 21 8.82 -4.84 -7.68
N GLU A 22 7.53 -4.54 -7.82
CA GLU A 22 7.09 -3.15 -7.99
C GLU A 22 7.54 -2.28 -6.81
N ARG A 23 7.83 -1.01 -7.11
CA ARG A 23 8.26 -0.01 -6.12
C ARG A 23 7.41 1.25 -6.22
N ALA A 24 7.22 1.92 -5.09
CA ALA A 24 6.47 3.16 -5.04
C ALA A 24 7.15 4.24 -4.20
N ARG A 25 6.86 5.49 -4.55
CA ARG A 25 7.24 6.68 -3.79
C ARG A 25 6.37 6.78 -2.54
N CYS A 26 7.01 6.85 -1.38
CA CYS A 26 6.34 7.05 -0.10
C CYS A 26 5.67 8.43 -0.06
N PRO A 27 4.38 8.54 0.27
CA PRO A 27 3.68 9.82 0.33
C PRO A 27 4.08 10.67 1.56
N VAL A 28 4.88 10.14 2.48
CA VAL A 28 5.28 10.83 3.72
C VAL A 28 6.70 11.38 3.63
N CYS A 29 7.67 10.57 3.21
CA CYS A 29 9.09 10.94 3.17
C CYS A 29 9.70 10.96 1.78
N ASP A 30 8.89 10.77 0.73
CA ASP A 30 9.35 10.81 -0.66
C ASP A 30 10.25 9.66 -1.13
N GLU A 31 10.56 8.71 -0.24
CA GLU A 31 11.43 7.56 -0.53
C GLU A 31 10.86 6.70 -1.67
N ARG A 32 11.68 6.42 -2.70
CA ARG A 32 11.23 5.74 -3.94
C ARG A 32 11.25 4.21 -3.87
N ASP A 33 11.85 3.65 -2.84
CA ASP A 33 12.07 2.20 -2.69
C ASP A 33 11.03 1.52 -1.77
N SER A 34 9.79 2.05 -1.70
CA SER A 34 8.76 1.36 -0.91
C SER A 34 8.33 0.09 -1.63
N GLY A 35 8.57 -1.07 -1.03
CA GLY A 35 8.27 -2.38 -1.60
C GLY A 35 6.80 -2.79 -1.44
N VAL A 36 6.35 -3.72 -2.29
CA VAL A 36 5.00 -4.31 -2.20
C VAL A 36 4.96 -5.35 -1.10
N ILE A 37 3.94 -5.28 -0.23
CA ILE A 37 3.71 -6.24 0.85
C ILE A 37 2.46 -7.12 0.63
N GLY A 38 1.67 -6.81 -0.39
CA GLY A 38 0.38 -7.47 -0.60
C GLY A 38 -0.50 -6.73 -1.58
N ARG A 39 -1.74 -7.20 -1.70
CA ARG A 39 -2.81 -6.47 -2.38
C ARG A 39 -4.11 -6.49 -1.60
N LEU A 40 -4.91 -5.45 -1.80
CA LEU A 40 -6.30 -5.37 -1.35
C LEU A 40 -7.19 -5.15 -2.58
N GLY A 41 -7.95 -6.19 -2.94
CA GLY A 41 -8.65 -6.22 -4.23
C GLY A 41 -7.66 -6.16 -5.40
N LEU A 42 -7.82 -5.14 -6.26
CA LEU A 42 -6.95 -4.87 -7.41
C LEU A 42 -5.79 -3.91 -7.10
N ARG A 43 -5.69 -3.41 -5.86
CA ARG A 43 -4.68 -2.41 -5.48
C ARG A 43 -3.51 -3.07 -4.78
N LEU A 44 -2.29 -2.79 -5.25
CA LEU A 44 -1.06 -3.15 -4.56
C LEU A 44 -0.91 -2.29 -3.29
N VAL A 45 -0.51 -2.94 -2.20
CA VAL A 45 -0.20 -2.30 -0.93
C VAL A 45 1.31 -2.23 -0.80
N PHE A 46 1.83 -1.02 -0.69
CA PHE A 46 3.25 -0.73 -0.50
C PHE A 46 3.53 -0.43 0.97
N ARG A 47 4.76 -0.71 1.41
CA ARG A 47 5.26 -0.34 2.72
C ARG A 47 6.58 0.42 2.57
N CYS A 48 6.67 1.57 3.22
CA CYS A 48 7.94 2.28 3.37
C CYS A 48 8.66 1.78 4.62
N GLU A 49 9.91 1.32 4.50
CA GLU A 49 10.68 0.84 5.65
C GLU A 49 11.10 1.98 6.60
N ARG A 50 11.28 3.20 6.06
CA ARG A 50 11.61 4.40 6.84
C ARG A 50 10.44 4.90 7.69
N CYS A 51 9.29 5.18 7.06
CA CYS A 51 8.12 5.73 7.75
C CYS A 51 7.19 4.67 8.35
N ARG A 52 7.37 3.39 7.98
CA ARG A 52 6.50 2.26 8.35
C ARG A 52 5.04 2.40 7.94
N VAL A 53 4.72 3.38 7.10
CA VAL A 53 3.38 3.59 6.57
C VAL A 53 3.06 2.59 5.46
N ARG A 54 1.79 2.19 5.41
CA ARG A 54 1.23 1.34 4.35
C ARG A 54 0.36 2.21 3.46
N PHE A 55 0.49 2.09 2.15
CA PHE A 55 -0.23 2.94 1.22
C PHE A 55 -0.51 2.24 -0.11
N TYR A 56 -1.47 2.78 -0.84
CA TYR A 56 -1.72 2.41 -2.24
C TYR A 56 -1.01 3.41 -3.15
N ARG A 57 -0.63 2.99 -4.35
CA ARG A 57 -0.22 3.97 -5.37
C ARG A 57 -1.39 4.94 -5.56
N PRO A 58 -1.18 6.26 -5.49
CA PRO A 58 -2.25 7.20 -5.81
C PRO A 58 -2.75 6.84 -7.21
N PRO A 59 -4.08 6.83 -7.44
CA PRO A 59 -4.57 6.71 -8.80
C PRO A 59 -3.85 7.80 -9.59
N THR A 60 -3.13 7.42 -10.64
CA THR A 60 -2.69 8.37 -11.65
C THR A 60 -3.98 9.03 -12.08
N ALA A 61 -4.24 10.23 -11.57
CA ALA A 61 -5.46 10.95 -11.91
C ALA A 61 -5.49 10.92 -13.42
N LEU A 62 -6.48 10.21 -13.98
CA LEU A 62 -6.75 10.25 -15.40
C LEU A 62 -6.96 11.73 -15.68
N ARG A 63 -5.92 12.38 -16.20
CA ARG A 63 -5.99 13.71 -16.74
C ARG A 63 -6.86 13.53 -17.97
N PHE A 64 -8.18 13.61 -17.77
CA PHE A 64 -9.11 13.91 -18.84
C PHE A 64 -8.76 15.35 -19.24
N GLY A 65 -7.91 15.46 -20.25
CA GLY A 65 -7.73 16.68 -21.03
C GLY A 65 -8.86 16.80 -22.04
#